data_AF-A0A4W5LF78-F1
#
_entry.id   AF-A0A4W5LF78-F1
#
_cell.length_a   1.000
_cell.length_b   1.000
_cell.length_c   1.000
_cell.angle_alpha   90.00
_cell.angle_beta   90.00
_cell.angle_gamma   90.00
#
_symmetry.space_group_name_H-M   'P 1'
#
loop_
_entity.id
_entity.type
_entity.pdbx_description
1 polymer ?
#
loop_
_entity_poly.entity_id
_entity_poly.type
_entity_poly.pdbx_seq_one_letter_code
_entity_poly.pdbx_strand_id
1 'polypeptide(L)'
;TTTTTKSTLALTQLLQDAVHAGVLAQECRDGQRQSCLAALGLWDDAVIGVMQQMNRNPYDIREFCGESCFDETANAARFLNLATTQATLGVHKPWVMTNETTYLDFSADFMQDYVSYVPDLLAHGVRVLIYAGDADIMCNWVGNEAWTKDLVWPGQAAFNNATVHPLLVDGVSYGEVRSISSLSFVRVYEAGHMVPTNQPKASLHPRAIIQGLQDTGCQM
;
A
#
# COMPACT_ATOMS: atom_id res chain seq x y z
N THR A 1 20.02 -24.77 18.82
CA THR A 1 19.39 -25.69 17.85
C THR A 1 17.86 -25.67 17.89
N THR A 2 17.21 -25.40 19.02
CA THR A 2 15.74 -25.33 19.16
C THR A 2 15.08 -24.07 18.57
N THR A 3 15.74 -22.91 18.59
CA THR A 3 15.17 -21.64 18.09
C THR A 3 15.06 -21.62 16.56
N THR A 4 16.04 -22.17 15.87
CA THR A 4 16.07 -22.24 14.40
C THR A 4 14.93 -23.12 13.88
N THR A 5 14.72 -24.31 14.46
CA THR A 5 13.64 -25.23 14.08
C THR A 5 12.24 -24.63 14.32
N LYS A 6 12.04 -23.88 15.41
CA LYS A 6 10.79 -23.15 15.67
C LYS A 6 10.54 -22.05 14.63
N SER A 7 11.59 -21.32 14.22
CA SER A 7 11.47 -20.29 13.18
C SER A 7 11.13 -20.87 11.80
N THR A 8 11.68 -22.05 11.46
CA THR A 8 11.41 -22.73 10.18
C THR A 8 9.98 -23.27 10.13
N LEU A 9 9.48 -23.82 11.23
CA LEU A 9 8.10 -24.29 11.33
C LEU A 9 7.10 -23.13 11.20
N ALA A 10 7.37 -22.00 11.87
CA ALA A 10 6.52 -20.80 11.79
C ALA A 10 6.49 -20.22 10.37
N LEU A 11 7.64 -20.12 9.69
CA LEU A 11 7.69 -19.68 8.29
C LEU A 11 6.93 -20.63 7.36
N THR A 12 7.01 -21.94 7.61
CA THR A 12 6.32 -22.94 6.79
C THR A 12 4.80 -22.80 6.93
N GLN A 13 4.31 -22.59 8.16
CA GLN A 13 2.89 -22.34 8.42
C GLN A 13 2.43 -21.05 7.74
N LEU A 14 3.19 -19.96 7.85
CA LEU A 14 2.85 -18.69 7.18
C LEU A 14 2.72 -18.83 5.66
N LEU A 15 3.59 -19.63 5.03
CA LEU A 15 3.50 -19.90 3.60
C LEU A 15 2.24 -20.71 3.26
N GLN A 16 1.84 -21.66 4.10
CA GLN A 16 0.61 -22.43 3.92
C GLN A 16 -0.63 -21.56 4.09
N ASP A 17 -0.64 -20.71 5.13
CA ASP A 17 -1.73 -19.78 5.41
C ASP A 17 -1.87 -18.75 4.28
N ALA A 18 -0.76 -18.25 3.73
CA ALA A 18 -0.79 -17.34 2.58
C ALA A 18 -1.42 -17.99 1.34
N VAL A 19 -1.10 -19.26 1.05
CA VAL A 19 -1.73 -20.00 -0.06
C VAL A 19 -3.23 -20.17 0.18
N HIS A 20 -3.62 -20.55 1.40
CA HIS A 20 -5.03 -20.72 1.76
C HIS A 20 -5.80 -19.40 1.68
N ALA A 21 -5.23 -18.29 2.16
CA ALA A 21 -5.80 -16.96 2.03
C ALA A 21 -6.00 -16.58 0.56
N GLY A 22 -5.05 -16.93 -0.32
CA GLY A 22 -5.16 -16.72 -1.77
C GLY A 22 -6.32 -17.49 -2.41
N VAL A 23 -6.58 -18.72 -1.97
CA VAL A 23 -7.73 -19.53 -2.43
C VAL A 23 -9.05 -18.89 -1.98
N LEU A 24 -9.16 -18.55 -0.69
CA LEU A 24 -10.36 -17.89 -0.15
C LEU A 24 -10.61 -16.53 -0.81
N ALA A 25 -9.55 -15.78 -1.10
CA ALA A 25 -9.64 -14.54 -1.85
C ALA A 25 -10.18 -14.78 -3.25
N GLN A 26 -9.72 -15.81 -3.97
CA GLN A 26 -10.29 -16.17 -5.29
C GLN A 26 -11.78 -16.51 -5.20
N GLU A 27 -12.20 -17.32 -4.23
CA GLU A 27 -13.61 -17.65 -4.04
C GLU A 27 -14.45 -16.40 -3.68
N CYS A 28 -13.88 -15.47 -2.92
CA CYS A 28 -14.49 -14.17 -2.66
C CYS A 28 -14.76 -13.41 -3.96
N ARG A 29 -13.78 -13.36 -4.87
CA ARG A 29 -13.94 -12.75 -6.21
C ARG A 29 -15.07 -13.39 -6.99
N ASP A 30 -15.24 -14.70 -6.85
CA ASP A 30 -16.30 -15.47 -7.53
C ASP A 30 -17.70 -15.26 -6.88
N GLY A 31 -17.83 -14.30 -5.95
CA GLY A 31 -19.09 -13.88 -5.34
C GLY A 31 -19.40 -14.54 -4.00
N GLN A 32 -18.49 -15.36 -3.45
CA GLN A 32 -18.72 -16.06 -2.19
C GLN A 32 -18.43 -15.15 -0.99
N ARG A 33 -19.46 -14.46 -0.50
CA ARG A 33 -19.34 -13.55 0.66
C ARG A 33 -18.66 -14.18 1.87
N GLN A 34 -18.92 -15.46 2.15
CA GLN A 34 -18.32 -16.14 3.31
C GLN A 34 -16.82 -16.35 3.12
N SER A 35 -16.36 -16.65 1.90
CA SER A 35 -14.94 -16.73 1.60
C SER A 35 -14.25 -15.37 1.74
N CYS A 36 -14.92 -14.26 1.46
CA CYS A 36 -14.39 -12.91 1.74
C CYS A 36 -14.08 -12.70 3.23
N LEU A 37 -15.04 -13.07 4.09
CA LEU A 37 -14.90 -12.93 5.55
C LEU A 37 -13.85 -13.90 6.11
N ALA A 38 -13.81 -15.13 5.61
CA ALA A 38 -12.82 -16.13 6.01
C ALA A 38 -11.40 -15.72 5.58
N ALA A 39 -11.24 -15.21 4.35
CA ALA A 39 -9.99 -14.66 3.85
C ALA A 39 -9.51 -13.49 4.72
N LEU A 40 -10.41 -12.56 5.05
CA LEU A 40 -10.09 -11.43 5.93
C LEU A 40 -9.66 -11.90 7.32
N GLY A 41 -10.38 -12.84 7.92
CA GLY A 41 -10.01 -13.41 9.23
C GLY A 41 -8.64 -14.08 9.21
N LEU A 42 -8.34 -14.87 8.17
CA LEU A 42 -7.04 -15.50 8.04
C LEU A 42 -5.90 -14.48 7.84
N TRP A 43 -6.16 -13.41 7.08
CA TRP A 43 -5.21 -12.31 6.93
C TRP A 43 -4.98 -11.58 8.27
N ASP A 44 -6.04 -11.27 9.01
CA ASP A 44 -5.93 -10.62 10.31
C ASP A 44 -5.12 -11.48 11.30
N ASP A 45 -5.43 -12.77 11.39
CA ASP A 45 -4.75 -13.68 12.32
C ASP A 45 -3.29 -13.96 11.91
N ALA A 46 -3.07 -14.34 10.64
CA ALA A 46 -1.77 -14.87 10.20
C ALA A 46 -0.80 -13.78 9.73
N VAL A 47 -1.31 -12.65 9.23
CA VAL A 47 -0.49 -11.53 8.73
C VAL A 47 -0.40 -10.44 9.78
N ILE A 48 -1.54 -9.89 10.23
CA ILE A 48 -1.55 -8.79 11.20
C ILE A 48 -1.13 -9.26 12.59
N GLY A 49 -1.62 -10.42 13.04
CA GLY A 49 -1.26 -11.00 14.34
C GLY A 49 0.25 -11.24 14.49
N VAL A 50 0.93 -11.62 13.41
CA VAL A 50 2.40 -11.76 13.40
C VAL A 50 3.09 -10.40 13.46
N MET A 51 2.63 -9.42 12.67
CA MET A 51 3.20 -8.07 12.70
C MET A 51 3.12 -7.43 14.09
N GLN A 52 1.98 -7.59 14.78
CA GLN A 52 1.79 -7.07 16.13
C GLN A 52 2.78 -7.65 17.15
N GLN A 53 3.25 -8.89 16.95
CA GLN A 53 4.24 -9.53 17.84
C GLN A 53 5.67 -9.03 17.62
N MET A 54 5.96 -8.37 16.50
CA MET A 54 7.33 -7.93 16.15
C MET A 54 7.79 -6.68 16.89
N ASN A 55 6.90 -6.02 17.66
CA ASN A 55 7.14 -4.72 18.28
C ASN A 55 7.71 -3.72 17.25
N ARG A 56 7.09 -3.66 16.07
CA ARG A 56 7.43 -2.75 14.98
C ARG A 56 6.19 -2.02 14.51
N ASN A 57 6.37 -0.78 14.09
CA ASN A 57 5.31 -0.03 13.44
C ASN A 57 4.99 -0.71 12.10
N PRO A 58 3.76 -1.21 11.88
CA PRO A 58 3.42 -1.89 10.64
C PRO A 58 3.42 -0.90 9.45
N TYR A 59 3.35 0.40 9.71
CA TYR A 59 3.43 1.47 8.71
C TYR A 59 4.87 1.91 8.41
N ASP A 60 5.85 1.56 9.26
CA ASP A 60 7.27 1.79 9.03
C ASP A 60 8.11 0.81 9.84
N ILE A 61 8.69 -0.20 9.18
CA ILE A 61 9.47 -1.26 9.85
C ILE A 61 10.69 -0.75 10.62
N ARG A 62 11.15 0.47 10.34
CA ARG A 62 12.29 1.10 11.01
C ARG A 62 11.91 1.62 12.40
N GLU A 63 10.61 1.82 12.64
CA GLU A 63 10.07 2.36 13.88
C GLU A 63 9.52 1.26 14.80
N PHE A 64 9.44 1.59 16.08
CA PHE A 64 8.83 0.75 17.11
C PHE A 64 7.51 1.37 17.52
N CYS A 65 6.50 0.54 17.77
CA CYS A 65 5.27 1.05 18.37
C CYS A 65 5.52 1.44 19.83
N GLY A 66 4.96 2.59 20.24
CA GLY A 66 4.80 2.94 21.64
C GLY A 66 3.55 2.28 22.22
N GLU A 67 2.75 3.02 22.98
CA GLU A 67 1.40 2.56 23.39
C GLU A 67 0.46 2.37 22.18
N SER A 68 0.72 3.10 21.09
CA SER A 68 0.03 2.98 19.80
C SER A 68 1.07 3.00 18.68
N CYS A 69 0.79 2.28 17.59
CA CYS A 69 1.55 2.38 16.34
C CYS A 69 1.13 3.61 15.49
N PHE A 70 0.03 4.27 15.87
CA PHE A 70 -0.53 5.45 15.21
C PHE A 70 -0.60 6.61 16.21
N ASP A 71 0.47 7.42 16.30
CA ASP A 71 0.46 8.70 17.04
C ASP A 71 0.56 9.92 16.11
N GLU A 72 0.81 9.72 14.81
CA GLU A 72 1.03 10.82 13.86
C GLU A 72 -0.15 11.80 13.73
N THR A 73 -1.34 11.38 14.14
CA THR A 73 -2.58 12.13 13.98
C THR A 73 -3.10 12.75 15.27
N ALA A 74 -2.49 12.48 16.43
CA ALA A 74 -2.96 13.01 17.70
C ALA A 74 -3.02 14.55 17.70
N ASN A 75 -2.04 15.18 17.04
CA ASN A 75 -2.02 16.63 16.83
C ASN A 75 -3.16 17.11 15.92
N ALA A 76 -3.45 16.38 14.84
CA ALA A 76 -4.57 16.70 13.95
C ALA A 76 -5.91 16.56 14.70
N ALA A 77 -6.09 15.48 15.46
CA ALA A 77 -7.27 15.25 16.29
C ALA A 77 -7.51 16.39 17.28
N ARG A 78 -6.46 16.83 17.97
CA ARG A 78 -6.52 17.95 18.92
C ARG A 78 -6.90 19.25 18.22
N PHE A 79 -6.27 19.56 17.08
CA PHE A 79 -6.52 20.78 16.34
C PHE A 79 -7.94 20.85 15.77
N LEU A 80 -8.40 19.76 15.15
CA LEU A 80 -9.73 19.66 14.52
C LEU A 80 -10.88 19.65 15.53
N ASN A 81 -10.59 19.33 16.80
CA ASN A 81 -11.56 19.37 17.89
C ASN A 81 -11.53 20.67 18.72
N LEU A 82 -10.70 21.66 18.37
CA LEU A 82 -10.81 22.99 18.97
C LEU A 82 -12.15 23.64 18.58
N ALA A 83 -12.85 24.23 19.56
CA ALA A 83 -14.13 24.91 19.31
C ALA A 83 -14.00 26.01 18.25
N THR A 84 -12.88 26.72 18.22
CA THR A 84 -12.58 27.75 17.22
C THR A 84 -12.40 27.15 15.82
N THR A 85 -11.68 26.04 15.69
CA THR A 85 -11.51 25.32 14.42
C THR A 85 -12.85 24.81 13.92
N GLN A 86 -13.65 24.15 14.78
CA GLN A 86 -14.96 23.63 14.40
C GLN A 86 -15.93 24.75 13.99
N ALA A 87 -15.97 25.85 14.75
CA ALA A 87 -16.78 27.02 14.41
C ALA A 87 -16.34 27.65 13.08
N THR A 88 -15.03 27.72 12.81
CA THR A 88 -14.49 28.24 11.54
C THR A 88 -14.85 27.36 10.35
N LEU A 89 -14.82 26.03 10.53
CA LEU A 89 -15.18 25.05 9.49
C LEU A 89 -16.70 24.84 9.37
N GLY A 90 -17.51 25.38 10.29
CA GLY A 90 -18.96 25.20 10.29
C GLY A 90 -19.42 23.79 10.69
N VAL A 91 -18.61 23.04 11.42
CA VAL A 91 -18.91 21.68 11.88
C VAL A 91 -19.22 21.64 13.38
N HIS A 92 -20.00 20.66 13.81
CA HIS A 92 -20.52 20.58 15.19
C HIS A 92 -20.44 19.18 15.79
N LYS A 93 -19.67 18.28 15.17
CA LYS A 93 -19.42 16.93 15.68
C LYS A 93 -17.93 16.78 16.01
N PRO A 94 -17.58 16.06 17.09
CA PRO A 94 -16.20 15.70 17.36
C PRO A 94 -15.60 14.97 16.16
N TRP A 95 -14.43 15.41 15.73
CA TRP A 95 -13.65 14.72 14.73
C TRP A 95 -13.01 13.48 15.35
N VAL A 96 -13.08 12.37 14.62
CA VAL A 96 -12.36 11.12 14.89
C VAL A 96 -11.70 10.69 13.59
N MET A 97 -10.54 10.03 13.67
CA MET A 97 -9.83 9.58 12.47
C MET A 97 -10.59 8.50 11.72
N THR A 98 -11.08 7.51 12.46
CA THR A 98 -11.74 6.32 11.91
C THR A 98 -13.05 6.07 12.62
N ASN A 99 -13.97 5.40 11.92
CA ASN A 99 -15.26 4.97 12.46
C ASN A 99 -15.34 3.45 12.41
N GLU A 100 -15.38 2.82 13.58
CA GLU A 100 -15.36 1.35 13.71
C GLU A 100 -16.57 0.68 13.06
N THR A 101 -17.77 1.27 13.18
CA THR A 101 -18.97 0.74 12.52
C THR A 101 -18.78 0.69 11.00
N THR A 102 -18.28 1.78 10.42
CA THR A 102 -18.01 1.83 8.97
C THR A 102 -16.94 0.82 8.58
N TYR A 103 -15.87 0.68 9.37
CA TYR A 103 -14.84 -0.33 9.13
C TYR A 103 -15.43 -1.75 9.09
N LEU A 104 -16.26 -2.10 10.08
CA LEU A 104 -16.88 -3.41 10.18
C LEU A 104 -17.90 -3.67 9.06
N ASP A 105 -18.66 -2.65 8.64
CA ASP A 105 -19.63 -2.78 7.54
C ASP A 105 -18.95 -3.15 6.21
N PHE A 106 -17.67 -2.77 6.02
CA PHE A 106 -16.85 -3.09 4.85
C PHE A 106 -16.08 -4.41 4.97
N SER A 107 -16.29 -5.24 6.01
CA SER A 107 -15.51 -6.48 6.21
C SER A 107 -15.55 -7.45 5.03
N ALA A 108 -16.69 -7.59 4.35
CA ALA A 108 -16.83 -8.48 3.19
C ALA A 108 -16.33 -7.84 1.87
N ASP A 109 -15.99 -6.55 1.91
CA ASP A 109 -15.46 -5.78 0.79
C ASP A 109 -13.94 -5.93 0.66
N PHE A 110 -13.24 -6.08 1.79
CA PHE A 110 -11.78 -6.05 1.89
C PHE A 110 -11.07 -7.03 0.93
N MET A 111 -11.64 -8.22 0.75
CA MET A 111 -11.03 -9.30 -0.05
C MET A 111 -11.56 -9.38 -1.49
N GLN A 112 -12.37 -8.40 -1.93
CA GLN A 112 -12.88 -8.33 -3.30
C GLN A 112 -11.79 -7.98 -4.32
N ASP A 113 -12.04 -8.32 -5.59
CA ASP A 113 -11.11 -7.98 -6.68
C ASP A 113 -11.34 -6.58 -7.23
N TYR A 114 -10.57 -5.63 -6.72
CA TYR A 114 -10.53 -4.28 -7.30
C TYR A 114 -9.40 -4.08 -8.30
N VAL A 115 -8.42 -4.97 -8.34
CA VAL A 115 -7.29 -4.91 -9.28
C VAL A 115 -7.78 -5.17 -10.72
N SER A 116 -8.81 -6.00 -10.87
CA SER A 116 -9.48 -6.30 -12.15
C SER A 116 -10.01 -5.08 -12.91
N TYR A 117 -10.24 -3.93 -12.24
CA TYR A 117 -10.68 -2.70 -12.90
C TYR A 117 -9.53 -1.89 -13.52
N VAL A 118 -8.27 -2.15 -13.12
CA VAL A 118 -7.11 -1.40 -13.62
C VAL A 118 -6.90 -1.56 -15.13
N PRO A 119 -7.02 -2.75 -15.74
CA PRO A 119 -6.90 -2.92 -17.19
C PRO A 119 -7.93 -2.09 -17.98
N ASP A 120 -9.16 -1.99 -17.48
CA ASP A 120 -10.20 -1.16 -18.10
C ASP A 120 -9.85 0.32 -18.06
N LEU A 121 -9.30 0.81 -16.94
CA LEU A 121 -8.79 2.18 -16.83
C LEU A 121 -7.69 2.44 -17.86
N LEU A 122 -6.71 1.52 -17.96
CA LEU A 122 -5.61 1.62 -18.91
C LEU A 122 -6.11 1.61 -20.37
N ALA A 123 -7.10 0.77 -20.69
CA ALA A 123 -7.72 0.68 -22.01
C ALA A 123 -8.43 1.98 -22.44
N HIS A 124 -8.96 2.74 -21.48
CA HIS A 124 -9.58 4.04 -21.71
C HIS A 124 -8.58 5.22 -21.64
N GLY A 125 -7.28 4.94 -21.62
CA GLY A 125 -6.24 5.96 -21.61
C GLY A 125 -6.06 6.68 -20.27
N VAL A 126 -6.66 6.15 -19.18
CA VAL A 126 -6.40 6.66 -17.83
C VAL A 126 -4.99 6.23 -17.43
N ARG A 127 -4.17 7.20 -17.02
CA ARG A 127 -2.84 6.93 -16.48
C ARG A 127 -2.95 6.48 -15.03
N VAL A 128 -2.39 5.32 -14.73
CA VAL A 128 -2.37 4.70 -13.42
C VAL A 128 -0.95 4.74 -12.87
N LEU A 129 -0.82 5.33 -11.69
CA LEU A 129 0.40 5.36 -10.93
C LEU A 129 0.18 4.58 -9.63
N ILE A 130 0.99 3.54 -9.45
CA ILE A 130 1.08 2.79 -8.19
C ILE A 130 2.41 3.17 -7.56
N TYR A 131 2.39 3.62 -6.31
CA TYR A 131 3.61 3.94 -5.59
C TYR A 131 3.54 3.41 -4.16
N ALA A 132 4.68 2.94 -3.65
CA ALA A 132 4.79 2.37 -2.32
C ALA A 132 6.13 2.76 -1.68
N GLY A 133 6.08 3.09 -0.40
CA GLY A 133 7.28 3.27 0.42
C GLY A 133 7.93 1.92 0.73
N ASP A 134 9.25 1.86 0.72
CA ASP A 134 9.97 0.60 0.90
C ASP A 134 10.17 0.14 2.36
N ALA A 135 9.73 0.96 3.31
CA ALA A 135 9.67 0.64 4.73
C ALA A 135 8.25 0.25 5.21
N ASP A 136 7.22 0.37 4.37
CA ASP A 136 5.85 -0.05 4.70
C ASP A 136 5.72 -1.58 4.71
N ILE A 137 5.13 -2.14 5.77
CA ILE A 137 4.82 -3.57 5.86
C ILE A 137 3.36 -3.83 5.46
N MET A 138 2.43 -2.98 5.89
CA MET A 138 0.98 -3.15 5.68
C MET A 138 0.62 -3.19 4.20
N CYS A 139 1.13 -2.24 3.42
CA CYS A 139 0.93 -2.15 1.97
C CYS A 139 2.28 -2.17 1.25
N ASN A 140 3.10 -3.16 1.60
CA ASN A 140 4.50 -3.22 1.19
C ASN A 140 4.72 -3.13 -0.34
N TRP A 141 5.88 -2.57 -0.70
CA TRP A 141 6.27 -2.38 -2.09
C TRP A 141 6.44 -3.69 -2.88
N VAL A 142 6.80 -4.81 -2.21
CA VAL A 142 7.00 -6.10 -2.88
C VAL A 142 5.67 -6.65 -3.40
N GLY A 143 4.62 -6.61 -2.58
CA GLY A 143 3.26 -7.00 -2.98
C GLY A 143 2.73 -6.09 -4.07
N ASN A 144 2.96 -4.78 -3.96
CA ASN A 144 2.58 -3.82 -4.99
C ASN A 144 3.31 -4.04 -6.33
N GLU A 145 4.60 -4.36 -6.29
CA GLU A 145 5.36 -4.72 -7.49
C GLU A 145 4.85 -6.04 -8.09
N ALA A 146 4.56 -7.04 -7.25
CA ALA A 146 4.12 -8.35 -7.70
C ALA A 146 2.80 -8.27 -8.47
N TRP A 147 1.77 -7.62 -7.93
CA TRP A 147 0.48 -7.54 -8.63
C TRP A 147 0.56 -6.66 -9.89
N THR A 148 1.37 -5.61 -9.90
CA THR A 148 1.54 -4.78 -11.11
C THR A 148 2.25 -5.52 -12.25
N LYS A 149 3.14 -6.48 -11.93
CA LYS A 149 3.76 -7.38 -12.92
C LYS A 149 2.81 -8.47 -13.41
N ASP A 150 1.92 -8.95 -12.53
CA ASP A 150 0.95 -10.01 -12.84
C ASP A 150 -0.30 -9.48 -13.56
N LEU A 151 -0.57 -8.18 -13.47
CA LEU A 151 -1.70 -7.53 -14.12
C LEU A 151 -1.77 -7.87 -15.61
N VAL A 152 -2.90 -8.44 -16.03
CA VAL A 152 -3.16 -8.80 -17.42
C VAL A 152 -3.69 -7.59 -18.18
N TRP A 153 -2.88 -7.04 -19.08
CA TRP A 153 -3.25 -5.94 -19.97
C TRP A 153 -2.34 -5.93 -21.21
N PRO A 154 -2.69 -5.23 -22.32
CA PRO A 154 -1.91 -5.29 -23.55
C PRO A 154 -0.42 -4.92 -23.42
N GLY A 155 -0.06 -4.09 -22.44
CA GLY A 155 1.32 -3.68 -22.19
C GLY A 155 2.09 -4.51 -21.15
N GLN A 156 1.51 -5.58 -20.59
CA GLN A 156 2.12 -6.37 -19.51
C GLN A 156 3.54 -6.86 -19.85
N ALA A 157 3.73 -7.48 -21.02
CA ALA A 157 5.03 -7.99 -21.42
C ALA A 157 6.07 -6.87 -21.58
N ALA A 158 5.66 -5.71 -22.13
CA ALA A 158 6.53 -4.54 -22.24
C ALA A 158 6.88 -3.97 -20.87
N PHE A 159 5.90 -3.89 -19.96
CA PHE A 159 6.11 -3.43 -18.58
C PHE A 159 7.10 -4.33 -17.84
N ASN A 160 6.92 -5.64 -17.90
CA ASN A 160 7.82 -6.60 -17.22
C ASN A 160 9.25 -6.59 -17.78
N ASN A 161 9.41 -6.26 -19.06
CA ASN A 161 10.71 -6.12 -19.72
C ASN A 161 11.29 -4.69 -19.65
N ALA A 162 10.53 -3.72 -19.11
CA ALA A 162 10.96 -2.34 -19.07
C ALA A 162 12.17 -2.16 -18.14
N THR A 163 13.10 -1.31 -18.56
CA THR A 163 14.21 -0.89 -17.71
C THR A 163 13.68 -0.12 -16.51
N VAL A 164 14.22 -0.44 -15.33
CA VAL A 164 13.93 0.31 -14.10
C VAL A 164 14.88 1.50 -14.05
N HIS A 165 14.32 2.70 -13.89
CA HIS A 165 15.06 3.95 -13.82
C HIS A 165 15.07 4.51 -12.39
N PRO A 166 16.08 5.28 -11.99
CA PRO A 166 16.05 5.98 -10.72
C PRO A 166 14.97 7.07 -10.71
N LEU A 167 14.26 7.20 -9.59
CA LEU A 167 13.36 8.33 -9.31
C LEU A 167 14.22 9.53 -8.89
N LEU A 168 14.56 10.40 -9.82
CA LEU A 168 15.42 11.55 -9.56
C LEU A 168 14.62 12.81 -9.21
N VAL A 169 15.00 13.47 -8.13
CA VAL A 169 14.57 14.83 -7.79
C VAL A 169 15.80 15.69 -7.53
N ASP A 170 15.98 16.74 -8.31
CA ASP A 170 17.16 17.62 -8.25
C ASP A 170 18.50 16.85 -8.27
N GLY A 171 18.58 15.79 -9.08
CA GLY A 171 19.77 14.94 -9.20
C GLY A 171 19.99 13.94 -8.06
N VAL A 172 19.10 13.89 -7.07
CA VAL A 172 19.14 12.91 -5.97
C VAL A 172 18.13 11.79 -6.25
N SER A 173 18.56 10.54 -6.07
CA SER A 173 17.65 9.39 -6.19
C SER A 173 16.83 9.21 -4.92
N TYR A 174 15.51 9.18 -5.08
CA TYR A 174 14.52 8.96 -4.03
C TYR A 174 13.82 7.60 -4.16
N GLY A 175 14.23 6.78 -5.11
CA GLY A 175 13.51 5.55 -5.43
C GLY A 175 13.83 5.03 -6.82
N GLU A 176 12.93 4.20 -7.31
CA GLU A 176 13.00 3.60 -8.63
C GLU A 176 11.62 3.53 -9.28
N VAL A 177 11.61 3.64 -10.60
CA VAL A 177 10.40 3.68 -11.42
C VAL A 177 10.51 2.69 -12.55
N ARG A 178 9.45 1.89 -12.71
CA ARG A 178 9.17 1.10 -13.90
C ARG A 178 7.92 1.67 -14.54
N SER A 179 7.97 2.01 -15.82
CA SER A 179 6.81 2.58 -16.48
C SER A 179 6.75 2.22 -17.95
N ILE A 180 5.55 1.91 -18.42
CA ILE A 180 5.22 1.69 -19.82
C ILE A 180 3.83 2.25 -20.10
N SER A 181 3.73 3.06 -21.16
CA SER A 181 2.47 3.64 -21.62
C SER A 181 1.74 4.37 -20.48
N SER A 182 0.59 3.86 -20.05
CA SER A 182 -0.27 4.43 -19.02
C SER A 182 -0.10 3.82 -17.62
N LEU A 183 0.80 2.83 -17.43
CA LEU A 183 1.05 2.22 -16.12
C LEU A 183 2.47 2.53 -15.62
N SER A 184 2.56 3.08 -14.41
CA SER A 184 3.82 3.29 -13.67
C SER A 184 3.76 2.61 -12.31
N PHE A 185 4.83 1.92 -11.93
CA PHE A 185 5.10 1.50 -10.56
C PHE A 185 6.34 2.24 -10.03
N VAL A 186 6.21 2.83 -8.84
CA VAL A 186 7.27 3.57 -8.17
C VAL A 186 7.51 3.00 -6.78
N ARG A 187 8.73 2.54 -6.53
CA ARG A 187 9.19 2.27 -5.16
C ARG A 187 9.91 3.52 -4.66
N VAL A 188 9.46 4.04 -3.53
CA VAL A 188 10.07 5.22 -2.89
C VAL A 188 10.93 4.76 -1.72
N TYR A 189 12.21 5.13 -1.76
CA TYR A 189 13.18 4.75 -0.75
C TYR A 189 12.99 5.53 0.55
N GLU A 190 13.30 4.87 1.67
CA GLU A 190 13.28 5.45 3.00
C GLU A 190 11.92 6.03 3.39
N ALA A 191 10.84 5.46 2.87
CA ALA A 191 9.46 5.87 3.11
C ALA A 191 8.61 4.72 3.64
N GLY A 192 7.78 5.00 4.65
CA GLY A 192 6.76 4.09 5.16
C GLY A 192 5.44 4.24 4.40
N HIS A 193 4.34 3.92 5.08
CA HIS A 193 2.98 3.92 4.54
C HIS A 193 2.53 5.30 4.04
N MET A 194 2.83 6.34 4.82
CA MET A 194 2.55 7.72 4.45
C MET A 194 3.76 8.33 3.76
N VAL A 195 4.02 7.91 2.51
CA VAL A 195 5.16 8.37 1.71
C VAL A 195 5.37 9.89 1.73
N PRO A 196 4.32 10.75 1.66
CA PRO A 196 4.51 12.21 1.76
C PRO A 196 5.01 12.70 3.11
N THR A 197 4.76 11.97 4.20
CA THR A 197 5.28 12.30 5.54
C THR A 197 6.79 12.04 5.62
N ASN A 198 7.25 10.90 5.09
CA ASN A 198 8.68 10.53 5.15
C ASN A 198 9.51 11.18 4.05
N GLN A 199 8.96 11.27 2.83
CA GLN A 199 9.61 11.80 1.63
C GLN A 199 8.75 12.89 0.97
N PRO A 200 8.53 14.04 1.62
CA PRO A 200 7.68 15.12 1.11
C PRO A 200 8.22 15.68 -0.21
N LYS A 201 9.55 15.76 -0.35
CA LYS A 201 10.19 16.23 -1.58
C LYS A 201 9.89 15.28 -2.74
N ALA A 202 10.14 13.98 -2.59
CA ALA A 202 9.83 13.00 -3.63
C ALA A 202 8.34 13.02 -4.01
N SER A 203 7.46 13.17 -3.02
CA SER A 203 6.00 13.15 -3.18
C SER A 203 5.44 14.37 -3.89
N LEU A 204 6.06 15.55 -3.72
CA LEU A 204 5.59 16.81 -4.31
C LEU A 204 5.89 16.94 -5.80
N HIS A 205 6.78 16.12 -6.36
CA HIS A 205 7.12 16.18 -7.77
C HIS A 205 6.33 15.13 -8.56
N PRO A 206 5.07 15.41 -8.98
CA PRO A 206 4.31 14.49 -9.82
C PRO A 206 5.06 14.24 -11.14
N ARG A 207 5.87 15.19 -11.63
CA ARG A 207 6.79 14.93 -12.75
C ARG A 207 7.90 13.94 -12.39
N ALA A 208 8.50 13.96 -11.20
CA ALA A 208 9.46 12.90 -10.87
C ALA A 208 8.78 11.52 -10.82
N ILE A 209 7.59 11.45 -10.22
CA ILE A 209 6.84 10.19 -10.04
C ILE A 209 6.22 9.68 -11.37
N ILE A 210 5.82 10.58 -12.27
CA ILE A 210 5.17 10.25 -13.56
C ILE A 210 6.17 10.23 -14.73
N GLN A 211 7.27 10.98 -14.67
CA GLN A 211 8.17 11.27 -15.81
C GLN A 211 9.48 10.50 -15.79
N GLY A 212 9.58 9.41 -15.03
CA GLY A 212 10.46 8.28 -15.41
C GLY A 212 10.23 7.77 -16.84
N LEU A 213 9.22 8.31 -17.53
CA LEU A 213 8.80 8.01 -18.89
C LEU A 213 9.48 8.80 -20.02
N GLN A 214 10.18 9.93 -19.84
CA GLN A 214 10.74 10.66 -21.01
C GLN A 214 12.00 11.49 -20.72
N ASP A 215 13.16 10.91 -21.04
CA ASP A 215 14.29 11.61 -21.68
C ASP A 215 14.21 11.43 -23.21
N THR A 216 13.03 11.67 -23.78
CA THR A 216 12.85 11.87 -25.22
C THR A 216 12.20 13.24 -25.46
N GLY A 217 12.99 14.31 -25.29
CA GLY A 217 12.89 15.47 -26.18
C GLY A 217 11.92 16.59 -25.83
N CYS A 218 11.96 17.14 -24.61
CA CYS A 218 11.53 18.52 -24.39
C CYS A 218 12.66 19.31 -23.71
N GLN A 219 13.66 19.69 -24.51
CA GLN A 219 14.48 20.86 -24.21
C GLN A 219 13.64 22.11 -24.55
N MET A 220 13.66 23.11 -23.67
CA MET A 220 13.16 24.45 -23.96
C MET A 220 13.84 25.05 -25.19
#